data_AF-A0A8W7JVN6-F1
#
_entry.id   AF-A0A8W7JVN6-F1
#
_cell.length_a   1.000
_cell.length_b   1.000
_cell.length_c   1.000
_cell.angle_alpha   90.00
_cell.angle_beta   90.00
_cell.angle_gamma   90.00
#
_symmetry.space_group_name_H-M   'P 1'
#
loop_
_entity.id
_entity.type
_entity.pdbx_description
1 polymer ?
#
loop_
_entity_poly.entity_id
_entity_poly.type
_entity_poly.pdbx_seq_one_letter_code
_entity_poly.pdbx_strand_id
1 'polypeptide(L)'
;MDDFEFVAEQFVDFLEPAIALLFALLKEAVECETKMTVLHVMSFIIEKMSLSIRIDVQNLVLYLPLLWEESREHNMLRCAIISTLLQIIKALYEIPSSEPIVTFIYQIIEMSTNVNEPSHVYLQEEGLELWVAVVHYSRTMTPELLSLCENLIPLIQQSSTNMHMCLAIVQAYVFLNAEAFLPRYGPEIVKACQYLLTDLRAEGVVLINRFFLTLLQAAPKYAIELLRPYLLEVFRHYYQQTDFPQVLQVYLQILSRVLINDQVTFSCVLGEMGMQDALERILTRWLEGMHRVTRLDEKKLLALGLCSLLGVSNDVIYDNFAGIVTNITETLNDITNEDEQTGAKADSLVLSDENQDDICVTLLGYGFVDPDVVHDETPHYGRCRSICMRDPTHVIVLKDYLQNQLVVMKNTIGAERYQRLMSSVELHILKEMSEFVVLGIEQPAGVAAQ
;
A
#
# COMPACT_ATOMS: atom_id res chain seq x y z
N MET A 1 -16.62 3.75 -31.36
CA MET A 1 -15.86 3.00 -30.35
C MET A 1 -15.95 3.67 -28.98
N ASP A 2 -16.06 4.99 -28.90
CA ASP A 2 -16.40 5.73 -27.66
C ASP A 2 -17.85 5.58 -27.17
N ASP A 3 -18.66 4.80 -27.88
CA ASP A 3 -20.05 4.56 -27.49
C ASP A 3 -20.08 3.57 -26.32
N PHE A 4 -20.90 3.86 -25.30
CA PHE A 4 -21.14 2.95 -24.19
C PHE A 4 -21.73 1.62 -24.67
N GLU A 5 -22.47 1.62 -25.78
CA GLU A 5 -23.04 0.42 -26.40
C GLU A 5 -22.04 -0.34 -27.30
N PHE A 6 -20.77 0.09 -27.38
CA PHE A 6 -19.77 -0.57 -28.19
C PHE A 6 -19.47 -2.00 -27.68
N VAL A 7 -19.68 -2.98 -28.57
CA VAL A 7 -19.37 -4.39 -28.30
C VAL A 7 -18.07 -4.76 -29.01
N ALA A 8 -16.99 -4.96 -28.24
CA ALA A 8 -15.66 -5.26 -28.77
C ALA A 8 -15.63 -6.45 -29.74
N GLU A 9 -16.40 -7.50 -29.45
CA GLU A 9 -16.53 -8.71 -30.28
C GLU A 9 -16.95 -8.40 -31.72
N GLN A 10 -17.76 -7.37 -31.96
CA GLN A 10 -18.22 -6.99 -33.29
C GLN A 10 -17.13 -6.28 -34.11
N PHE A 11 -16.08 -5.77 -33.45
CA PHE A 11 -14.96 -5.06 -34.09
C PHE A 11 -13.74 -5.95 -34.35
N VAL A 12 -13.70 -7.14 -33.75
CA VAL A 12 -12.59 -8.12 -33.83
C VAL A 12 -12.11 -8.34 -35.28
N ASP A 13 -13.03 -8.58 -36.21
CA ASP A 13 -12.72 -8.85 -37.62
C ASP A 13 -12.10 -7.64 -38.36
N PHE A 14 -12.27 -6.44 -37.84
CA PHE A 14 -11.75 -5.19 -38.42
C PHE A 14 -10.47 -4.70 -37.74
N LEU A 15 -10.09 -5.30 -36.60
CA LEU A 15 -9.03 -4.81 -35.73
C LEU A 15 -7.67 -4.76 -36.42
N GLU A 16 -7.21 -5.90 -36.94
CA GLU A 16 -5.90 -6.00 -37.61
C GLU A 16 -5.84 -5.13 -38.88
N PRO A 17 -6.84 -5.15 -39.79
CA PRO A 17 -6.88 -4.22 -40.92
C PRO A 17 -6.85 -2.74 -40.51
N ALA A 18 -7.60 -2.35 -39.46
CA ALA A 18 -7.65 -0.97 -38.99
C ALA A 18 -6.28 -0.50 -38.47
N ILE A 19 -5.64 -1.31 -37.61
CA ILE A 19 -4.30 -1.00 -37.08
C ILE A 19 -3.26 -0.92 -38.21
N ALA A 20 -3.30 -1.83 -39.17
CA ALA A 20 -2.38 -1.82 -40.31
C ALA A 20 -2.53 -0.56 -41.18
N LEU A 21 -3.77 -0.16 -41.49
CA LEU A 21 -4.05 1.05 -42.28
C LEU A 21 -3.72 2.33 -41.52
N LEU A 22 -4.02 2.39 -40.22
CA LEU A 22 -3.63 3.52 -39.36
C LEU A 22 -2.11 3.65 -39.26
N PHE A 23 -1.40 2.52 -39.15
CA PHE A 23 0.06 2.53 -39.14
C PHE A 23 0.66 2.99 -40.48
N ALA A 24 0.07 2.59 -41.60
CA ALA A 24 0.47 3.11 -42.92
C ALA A 24 0.24 4.63 -43.01
N LEU A 25 -0.93 5.11 -42.56
CA LEU A 25 -1.23 6.54 -42.50
C LEU A 25 -0.26 7.30 -41.59
N LEU A 26 0.14 6.73 -40.45
CA LEU A 26 1.11 7.33 -39.53
C LEU A 26 2.47 7.55 -40.21
N LYS A 27 2.90 6.63 -41.09
CA LYS A 27 4.15 6.75 -41.85
C LYS A 27 4.08 7.77 -42.97
N GLU A 28 2.93 7.91 -43.62
CA GLU A 28 2.73 8.86 -44.71
C GLU A 28 2.46 10.29 -44.22
N ALA A 29 1.94 10.44 -43.00
CA ALA A 29 1.63 11.73 -42.41
C ALA A 29 2.91 12.57 -42.22
N VAL A 30 2.87 13.82 -42.70
CA VAL A 30 3.93 14.81 -42.49
C VAL A 30 3.59 15.74 -41.33
N GLU A 31 2.31 16.12 -41.22
CA GLU A 31 1.82 17.06 -40.21
C GLU A 31 1.82 16.43 -38.81
N CYS A 32 2.38 17.15 -37.84
CA CYS A 32 2.47 16.72 -36.44
C CYS A 32 1.08 16.39 -35.84
N GLU A 33 0.09 17.23 -36.12
CA GLU A 33 -1.29 17.05 -35.63
C GLU A 33 -1.94 15.77 -36.16
N THR A 34 -1.68 15.44 -37.44
CA THR A 34 -2.17 14.18 -38.03
C THR A 34 -1.52 12.98 -37.36
N LYS A 35 -0.18 13.00 -37.14
CA LYS A 35 0.52 11.93 -36.43
C LYS A 35 -0.02 11.73 -35.02
N MET A 36 -0.24 12.81 -34.27
CA MET A 36 -0.84 12.76 -32.93
C MET A 36 -2.24 12.15 -32.95
N THR A 37 -3.09 12.56 -33.90
CA THR A 37 -4.46 12.04 -34.02
C THR A 37 -4.45 10.55 -34.32
N VAL A 38 -3.59 10.10 -35.24
CA VAL A 38 -3.47 8.68 -35.58
C VAL A 38 -2.99 7.87 -34.37
N LEU A 39 -1.96 8.33 -33.66
CA LEU A 39 -1.48 7.67 -32.42
C LEU A 39 -2.58 7.58 -31.36
N HIS A 40 -3.35 8.65 -31.17
CA HIS A 40 -4.46 8.65 -30.21
C HIS A 40 -5.52 7.61 -30.58
N VAL A 41 -5.96 7.57 -31.85
CA VAL A 41 -6.94 6.57 -32.32
C VAL A 41 -6.40 5.15 -32.16
N MET A 42 -5.13 4.91 -32.50
CA MET A 42 -4.50 3.59 -32.30
C MET A 42 -4.45 3.20 -30.82
N SER A 43 -4.04 4.12 -29.95
CA SER A 43 -3.99 3.93 -28.49
C SER A 43 -5.37 3.56 -27.93
N PHE A 44 -6.40 4.27 -28.38
CA PHE A 44 -7.77 4.03 -27.97
C PHE A 44 -8.29 2.66 -28.44
N ILE A 45 -7.98 2.25 -29.67
CA ILE A 45 -8.30 0.92 -30.17
C ILE A 45 -7.62 -0.17 -29.32
N ILE A 46 -6.33 0.01 -29.01
CA ILE A 46 -5.55 -0.93 -28.19
C ILE A 46 -6.15 -1.07 -26.79
N GLU A 47 -6.51 0.04 -26.15
CA GLU A 47 -7.14 0.05 -24.82
C GLU A 47 -8.48 -0.71 -24.83
N LYS A 48 -9.37 -0.41 -25.77
CA LYS A 48 -10.72 -1.02 -25.84
C LYS A 48 -10.71 -2.49 -26.24
N MET A 49 -9.68 -2.94 -26.95
CA MET A 49 -9.58 -4.31 -27.47
C MET A 49 -8.65 -5.21 -26.64
N SER A 50 -8.05 -4.67 -25.57
CA SER A 50 -7.02 -5.27 -24.71
C SER A 50 -7.20 -6.75 -24.35
N LEU A 51 -8.43 -7.22 -24.11
CA LEU A 51 -8.72 -8.62 -23.74
C LEU A 51 -9.04 -9.54 -24.93
N SER A 52 -9.35 -8.98 -26.11
CA SER A 52 -9.96 -9.75 -27.20
C SER A 52 -8.96 -10.32 -28.20
N ILE A 53 -7.78 -9.70 -28.41
CA ILE A 53 -6.79 -10.19 -29.39
C ILE A 53 -5.37 -9.73 -29.02
N ARG A 54 -4.37 -10.63 -29.11
CA ARG A 54 -2.95 -10.27 -29.21
C ARG A 54 -2.72 -9.53 -30.52
N ILE A 55 -3.03 -8.24 -30.57
CA ILE A 55 -2.78 -7.39 -31.74
C ILE A 55 -1.28 -7.42 -32.04
N ASP A 56 -0.91 -7.70 -33.29
CA ASP A 56 0.48 -7.51 -33.71
C ASP A 56 0.79 -6.01 -33.80
N VAL A 57 1.20 -5.45 -32.65
CA VAL A 57 1.69 -4.08 -32.52
C VAL A 57 3.21 -4.00 -32.68
N GLN A 58 3.89 -5.08 -33.09
CA GLN A 58 5.35 -5.13 -33.13
C GLN A 58 5.91 -4.06 -34.09
N ASN A 59 5.27 -3.88 -35.24
CA ASN A 59 5.66 -2.84 -36.20
C ASN A 59 5.51 -1.42 -35.64
N LEU A 60 4.47 -1.18 -34.85
CA LEU A 60 4.25 0.10 -34.19
C LEU A 60 5.33 0.33 -33.13
N VAL A 61 5.56 -0.65 -32.25
CA VAL A 61 6.58 -0.63 -31.19
C VAL A 61 7.96 -0.31 -31.76
N LEU A 62 8.36 -0.94 -32.86
CA LEU A 62 9.64 -0.70 -33.52
C LEU A 62 9.72 0.67 -34.22
N TYR A 63 8.59 1.30 -34.52
CA TYR A 63 8.53 2.62 -35.17
C TYR A 63 8.57 3.78 -34.17
N LEU A 64 8.06 3.60 -32.94
CA LEU A 64 8.02 4.66 -31.93
C LEU A 64 9.40 5.30 -31.64
N PRO A 65 10.53 4.56 -31.58
CA PRO A 65 11.85 5.18 -31.44
C PRO A 65 12.22 6.14 -32.57
N LEU A 66 11.91 5.78 -33.82
CA LEU A 66 12.16 6.63 -34.97
C LEU A 66 11.30 7.90 -34.90
N LEU A 67 10.03 7.73 -34.55
CA LEU A 67 9.10 8.84 -34.40
C LEU A 67 9.50 9.78 -33.25
N TRP A 68 10.05 9.24 -32.17
CA TRP A 68 10.60 10.01 -31.05
C TRP A 68 11.74 10.92 -31.50
N GLU A 69 12.66 10.39 -32.31
CA GLU A 69 13.78 11.16 -32.87
C GLU A 69 13.32 12.25 -33.86
N GLU A 70 12.29 11.99 -34.66
CA GLU A 70 11.69 13.00 -35.54
C GLU A 70 10.97 14.12 -34.76
N SER A 71 10.45 13.80 -33.57
CA SER A 71 9.63 14.70 -32.74
C SER A 71 10.42 15.57 -31.76
N ARG A 72 11.73 15.75 -31.95
CA ARG A 72 12.61 16.47 -31.00
C ARG A 72 12.11 17.85 -30.57
N GLU A 73 11.51 18.60 -31.49
CA GLU A 73 10.98 19.95 -31.26
C GLU A 73 9.46 19.96 -30.97
N HIS A 74 8.83 18.78 -30.87
CA HIS A 74 7.38 18.61 -30.79
C HIS A 74 6.98 17.84 -29.52
N ASN A 75 7.01 18.51 -28.36
CA ASN A 75 6.70 17.90 -27.07
C ASN A 75 5.30 17.25 -27.01
N MET A 76 4.29 17.82 -27.67
CA MET A 76 2.95 17.21 -27.70
C MET A 76 2.90 15.87 -28.46
N LEU A 77 3.71 15.73 -29.52
CA LEU A 77 3.85 14.46 -30.22
C LEU A 77 4.61 13.45 -29.35
N ARG A 78 5.59 13.91 -28.57
CA ARG A 78 6.27 13.08 -27.57
C ARG A 78 5.30 12.57 -26.49
N CYS A 79 4.40 13.41 -25.96
CA CYS A 79 3.33 12.96 -25.06
C CYS A 79 2.51 11.83 -25.72
N ALA A 80 2.06 12.02 -26.97
CA ALA A 80 1.29 11.01 -27.69
C ALA A 80 2.07 9.69 -27.88
N ILE A 81 3.38 9.74 -28.11
CA ILE A 81 4.25 8.55 -28.18
C ILE A 81 4.30 7.82 -26.84
N ILE A 82 4.49 8.55 -25.73
CA ILE A 82 4.52 7.99 -24.38
C ILE A 82 3.19 7.33 -24.04
N SER A 83 2.07 8.00 -24.29
CA SER A 83 0.73 7.44 -24.08
C SER A 83 0.49 6.20 -24.93
N THR A 84 0.93 6.19 -26.18
CA THR A 84 0.82 5.00 -27.06
C THR A 84 1.61 3.83 -26.49
N LEU A 85 2.83 4.07 -26.05
CA LEU A 85 3.69 3.06 -25.43
C LEU A 85 3.08 2.50 -24.12
N LEU A 86 2.52 3.38 -23.29
CA LEU A 86 1.79 3.00 -22.07
C LEU A 86 0.61 2.06 -22.40
N GLN A 87 -0.21 2.41 -23.39
CA GLN A 87 -1.36 1.58 -23.78
C GLN A 87 -0.92 0.23 -24.35
N ILE A 88 0.17 0.18 -25.12
CA ILE A 88 0.76 -1.07 -25.60
C ILE A 88 1.18 -1.96 -24.43
N ILE A 89 1.94 -1.44 -23.46
CA ILE A 89 2.41 -2.22 -22.30
C ILE A 89 1.22 -2.77 -21.50
N LYS A 90 0.20 -1.93 -21.25
CA LYS A 90 -1.03 -2.36 -20.56
C LYS A 90 -1.75 -3.47 -21.31
N ALA A 91 -1.96 -3.32 -22.63
CA ALA A 91 -2.66 -4.31 -23.45
C ALA A 91 -1.89 -5.64 -23.61
N LEU A 92 -0.56 -5.61 -23.56
CA LEU A 92 0.27 -6.81 -23.66
C LEU A 92 0.39 -7.57 -22.32
N TYR A 93 0.05 -6.93 -21.20
CA TYR A 93 0.31 -7.42 -19.85
C TYR A 93 1.79 -7.76 -19.57
N GLU A 94 2.72 -7.23 -20.38
CA GLU A 94 4.15 -7.46 -20.24
C GLU A 94 4.97 -6.32 -20.84
N ILE A 95 6.22 -6.18 -20.38
CA ILE A 95 7.19 -5.31 -21.03
C ILE A 95 7.69 -6.02 -22.28
N PRO A 96 7.65 -5.38 -23.47
CA PRO A 96 8.22 -5.92 -24.69
C PRO A 96 9.69 -6.36 -24.48
N SER A 97 10.01 -7.59 -24.86
CA SER A 97 11.25 -8.27 -24.44
C SER A 97 12.49 -7.95 -25.28
N SER A 98 12.36 -7.18 -26.37
CA SER A 98 13.52 -6.85 -27.20
C SER A 98 14.41 -5.83 -26.51
N GLU A 99 15.71 -6.10 -26.42
CA GLU A 99 16.65 -5.20 -25.73
C GLU A 99 16.57 -3.73 -26.22
N PRO A 100 16.48 -3.44 -27.54
CA PRO A 100 16.38 -2.06 -28.02
C PRO A 100 15.12 -1.33 -27.54
N ILE A 101 13.98 -2.03 -27.42
CA ILE A 101 12.75 -1.35 -26.96
C ILE A 101 12.76 -1.13 -25.46
N VAL A 102 13.30 -2.07 -24.68
CA VAL A 102 13.48 -1.87 -23.23
C VAL A 102 14.38 -0.66 -22.97
N THR A 103 15.50 -0.55 -23.69
CA THR A 103 16.38 0.62 -23.62
C THR A 103 15.63 1.90 -23.97
N PHE A 104 14.82 1.91 -25.03
CA PHE A 104 14.02 3.06 -25.43
C PHE A 104 12.98 3.46 -24.37
N ILE A 105 12.29 2.50 -23.77
CA ILE A 105 11.33 2.74 -22.68
C ILE A 105 12.03 3.44 -21.51
N TYR A 106 13.18 2.94 -21.07
CA TYR A 106 13.93 3.52 -19.96
C TYR A 106 14.46 4.92 -20.30
N GLN A 107 14.96 5.13 -21.51
CA GLN A 107 15.40 6.46 -21.98
C GLN A 107 14.25 7.48 -21.98
N ILE A 108 13.06 7.10 -22.43
CA ILE A 108 11.89 7.98 -22.40
C ILE A 108 11.55 8.35 -20.96
N ILE A 109 11.52 7.38 -20.04
CA ILE A 109 11.23 7.65 -18.63
C ILE A 109 12.29 8.59 -18.05
N GLU A 110 13.56 8.31 -18.28
CA GLU A 110 14.67 9.15 -17.80
C GLU A 110 14.55 10.59 -18.32
N MET A 111 14.32 10.77 -19.62
CA MET A 111 14.21 12.10 -20.24
C MET A 111 12.96 12.87 -19.80
N SER A 112 11.81 12.20 -19.71
CA SER A 112 10.54 12.83 -19.33
C SER A 112 10.48 13.24 -17.86
N THR A 113 11.28 12.58 -17.02
CA THR A 113 11.28 12.79 -15.56
C THR A 113 12.52 13.52 -15.04
N ASN A 114 13.47 13.88 -15.92
CA ASN A 114 14.64 14.66 -15.54
C ASN A 114 14.28 16.14 -15.40
N VAL A 115 14.21 16.63 -14.17
CA VAL A 115 13.88 18.02 -13.83
C VAL A 115 14.86 19.06 -14.42
N ASN A 116 16.03 18.65 -14.88
CA ASN A 116 17.01 19.53 -15.51
C ASN A 116 16.77 19.71 -17.01
N GLU A 117 15.94 18.87 -17.62
CA GLU A 117 15.61 18.96 -19.04
C GLU A 117 14.39 19.88 -19.24
N PRO A 118 14.45 20.94 -20.06
CA PRO A 118 13.33 21.87 -20.25
C PRO A 118 12.03 21.19 -20.73
N SER A 119 12.16 20.07 -21.44
CA SER A 119 11.01 19.31 -21.95
C SER A 119 10.20 18.60 -20.84
N HIS A 120 10.76 18.38 -19.65
CA HIS A 120 10.09 17.65 -18.57
C HIS A 120 8.73 18.28 -18.20
N VAL A 121 8.61 19.61 -18.24
CA VAL A 121 7.37 20.33 -17.89
C VAL A 121 6.17 19.87 -18.72
N TYR A 122 6.42 19.39 -19.95
CA TYR A 122 5.38 18.89 -20.86
C TYR A 122 5.20 17.37 -20.77
N LEU A 123 6.27 16.63 -20.47
CA LEU A 123 6.30 15.17 -20.60
C LEU A 123 6.14 14.44 -19.27
N GLN A 124 6.28 15.14 -18.15
CA GLN A 124 6.43 14.53 -16.83
C GLN A 124 5.20 13.74 -16.41
N GLU A 125 3.98 14.19 -16.74
CA GLU A 125 2.75 13.49 -16.37
C GLU A 125 2.69 12.12 -17.04
N GLU A 126 2.79 12.07 -18.38
CA GLU A 126 2.80 10.82 -19.14
C GLU A 126 4.03 9.96 -18.80
N GLY A 127 5.18 10.59 -18.55
CA GLY A 127 6.41 9.92 -18.15
C GLY A 127 6.29 9.18 -16.82
N LEU A 128 5.65 9.80 -15.81
CA LEU A 128 5.39 9.19 -14.52
C LEU A 128 4.38 8.04 -14.63
N GLU A 129 3.32 8.20 -15.42
CA GLU A 129 2.35 7.13 -15.67
C GLU A 129 2.99 5.92 -16.36
N LEU A 130 3.81 6.17 -17.38
CA LEU A 130 4.58 5.13 -18.04
C LEU A 130 5.52 4.43 -17.05
N TRP A 131 6.18 5.19 -16.18
CA TRP A 131 7.09 4.63 -15.20
C TRP A 131 6.40 3.68 -14.22
N VAL A 132 5.27 4.09 -13.63
CA VAL A 132 4.48 3.21 -12.76
C VAL A 132 4.12 1.91 -13.47
N ALA A 133 3.60 2.00 -14.70
CA ALA A 133 3.23 0.82 -15.49
C ALA A 133 4.45 -0.09 -15.72
N VAL A 134 5.59 0.47 -16.13
CA VAL A 134 6.82 -0.30 -16.36
C VAL A 134 7.25 -1.04 -15.09
N VAL A 135 7.20 -0.42 -13.92
CA VAL A 135 7.54 -1.13 -12.67
C VAL A 135 6.49 -2.19 -12.35
N HIS A 136 5.21 -1.93 -12.63
CA HIS A 136 4.14 -2.89 -12.37
C HIS A 136 4.29 -4.18 -13.21
N TYR A 137 4.62 -4.03 -14.49
CA TYR A 137 4.82 -5.14 -15.42
C TYR A 137 6.22 -5.77 -15.36
N SER A 138 7.17 -5.14 -14.66
CA SER A 138 8.50 -5.71 -14.43
C SER A 138 8.43 -6.93 -13.51
N ARG A 139 9.11 -8.02 -13.88
CA ARG A 139 9.23 -9.24 -13.05
C ARG A 139 10.42 -9.20 -12.08
N THR A 140 11.47 -8.46 -12.44
CA THR A 140 12.72 -8.37 -11.68
C THR A 140 13.28 -6.96 -11.75
N MET A 141 14.04 -6.56 -10.72
CA MET A 141 14.77 -5.29 -10.70
C MET A 141 16.07 -5.41 -11.50
N THR A 142 16.17 -4.78 -12.67
CA THR A 142 17.45 -4.65 -13.39
C THR A 142 18.22 -3.40 -12.91
N PRO A 143 19.54 -3.33 -13.12
CA PRO A 143 20.33 -2.15 -12.78
C PRO A 143 19.83 -0.87 -13.46
N GLU A 144 19.40 -0.96 -14.71
CA GLU A 144 18.91 0.16 -15.53
C GLU A 144 17.55 0.65 -15.02
N LEU A 145 16.65 -0.28 -14.66
CA LEU A 145 15.38 0.07 -14.04
C LEU A 145 15.62 0.76 -12.68
N LEU A 146 16.57 0.26 -11.89
CA LEU A 146 16.91 0.85 -10.60
C LEU A 146 17.55 2.24 -10.73
N SER A 147 18.35 2.49 -11.77
CA SER A 147 19.00 3.80 -11.96
C SER A 147 18.02 4.92 -12.31
N LEU A 148 16.85 4.61 -12.90
CA LEU A 148 15.81 5.62 -13.16
C LEU A 148 15.43 6.39 -11.89
N CYS A 149 15.50 5.74 -10.71
CA CYS A 149 15.15 6.34 -9.42
C CYS A 149 16.04 7.53 -9.02
N GLU A 150 17.14 7.79 -9.71
CA GLU A 150 17.93 9.02 -9.55
C GLU A 150 17.08 10.27 -9.84
N ASN A 151 16.07 10.17 -10.71
CA ASN A 151 15.13 11.26 -10.98
C ASN A 151 14.04 11.43 -9.89
N LEU A 152 13.75 10.41 -9.06
CA LEU A 152 12.66 10.50 -8.07
C LEU A 152 12.91 11.53 -6.98
N ILE A 153 14.14 11.63 -6.49
CA ILE A 153 14.47 12.51 -5.35
C ILE A 153 14.23 13.98 -5.73
N PRO A 154 14.76 14.51 -6.85
CA PRO A 154 14.44 15.88 -7.28
C PRO A 154 12.95 16.12 -7.50
N LEU A 155 12.21 15.14 -8.05
CA LEU A 155 10.77 15.27 -8.30
C LEU A 155 9.98 15.43 -7.00
N ILE A 156 10.31 14.64 -5.96
CA ILE A 156 9.68 14.73 -4.64
C ILE A 156 10.02 16.07 -3.97
N GLN A 157 11.24 16.57 -4.14
CA GLN A 157 11.70 17.80 -3.48
C GLN A 157 11.17 19.09 -4.13
N GLN A 158 10.95 19.11 -5.44
CA GLN A 158 10.59 20.34 -6.16
C GLN A 158 9.12 20.73 -6.00
N SER A 159 8.20 19.76 -5.93
CA SER A 159 6.77 20.06 -5.85
C SER A 159 5.98 18.92 -5.19
N SER A 160 4.98 19.30 -4.40
CA SER A 160 4.01 18.36 -3.85
C SER A 160 2.96 17.90 -4.88
N THR A 161 2.88 18.55 -6.06
CA THR A 161 1.89 18.23 -7.11
C THR A 161 1.95 16.77 -7.55
N ASN A 162 3.16 16.25 -7.74
CA ASN A 162 3.38 14.88 -8.22
C ASN A 162 3.79 13.92 -7.10
N MET A 163 3.66 14.35 -5.84
CA MET A 163 4.07 13.56 -4.68
C MET A 163 3.36 12.22 -4.61
N HIS A 164 2.05 12.19 -4.88
CA HIS A 164 1.28 10.95 -4.86
C HIS A 164 1.84 9.93 -5.85
N MET A 165 2.01 10.32 -7.11
CA MET A 165 2.55 9.46 -8.16
C MET A 165 4.00 9.05 -7.88
N CYS A 166 4.85 9.96 -7.39
CA CYS A 166 6.22 9.64 -7.02
C CYS A 166 6.28 8.59 -5.89
N LEU A 167 5.44 8.72 -4.86
CA LEU A 167 5.38 7.75 -3.77
C LEU A 167 4.79 6.40 -4.23
N ALA A 168 3.86 6.41 -5.19
CA ALA A 168 3.36 5.19 -5.84
C ALA A 168 4.49 4.46 -6.60
N ILE A 169 5.32 5.19 -7.35
CA ILE A 169 6.51 4.61 -7.99
C ILE A 169 7.44 4.00 -6.95
N VAL A 170 7.80 4.76 -5.90
CA VAL A 170 8.68 4.27 -4.84
C VAL A 170 8.13 2.99 -4.20
N GLN A 171 6.83 2.96 -3.89
CA GLN A 171 6.16 1.77 -3.37
C GLN A 171 6.29 0.58 -4.34
N ALA A 172 6.05 0.78 -5.63
CA ALA A 172 6.18 -0.26 -6.63
C ALA A 172 7.60 -0.83 -6.70
N TYR A 173 8.63 0.00 -6.54
CA TYR A 173 10.04 -0.43 -6.44
C TYR A 173 10.32 -1.22 -5.16
N VAL A 174 9.80 -0.77 -4.00
CA VAL A 174 9.94 -1.49 -2.73
C VAL A 174 9.30 -2.87 -2.85
N PHE A 175 8.13 -2.98 -3.48
CA PHE A 175 7.47 -4.27 -3.68
C PHE A 175 8.23 -5.15 -4.67
N LEU A 176 8.86 -4.55 -5.69
CA LEU A 176 9.68 -5.27 -6.67
C LEU A 176 10.96 -5.86 -6.05
N ASN A 177 11.72 -5.08 -5.29
CA ASN A 177 12.89 -5.55 -4.56
C ASN A 177 13.32 -4.56 -3.46
N ALA A 178 12.76 -4.69 -2.25
CA ALA A 178 13.09 -3.84 -1.11
C ALA A 178 14.58 -3.90 -0.72
N GLU A 179 15.20 -5.08 -0.79
CA GLU A 179 16.60 -5.30 -0.37
C GLU A 179 17.60 -4.56 -1.27
N ALA A 180 17.32 -4.47 -2.57
CA ALA A 180 18.14 -3.71 -3.51
C ALA A 180 17.82 -2.20 -3.46
N PHE A 181 16.55 -1.85 -3.32
CA PHE A 181 16.08 -0.47 -3.45
C PHE A 181 16.33 0.38 -2.20
N LEU A 182 15.90 -0.09 -1.02
CA LEU A 182 15.89 0.72 0.19
C LEU A 182 17.30 1.14 0.66
N PRO A 183 18.34 0.29 0.62
CA PRO A 183 19.70 0.73 0.96
C PRO A 183 20.26 1.83 0.06
N ARG A 184 19.82 1.89 -1.20
CA ARG A 184 20.33 2.86 -2.17
C ARG A 184 19.57 4.19 -2.13
N TYR A 185 18.25 4.16 -2.08
CA TYR A 185 17.41 5.36 -2.22
C TYR A 185 16.56 5.69 -0.99
N GLY A 186 16.35 4.74 -0.09
CA GLY A 186 15.50 4.88 1.09
C GLY A 186 15.86 6.08 1.98
N PRO A 187 17.13 6.30 2.37
CA PRO A 187 17.51 7.42 3.23
C PRO A 187 17.15 8.80 2.67
N GLU A 188 17.45 9.06 1.39
CA GLU A 188 17.16 10.36 0.78
C GLU A 188 15.66 10.56 0.52
N ILE A 189 14.93 9.50 0.16
CA ILE A 189 13.46 9.56 0.03
C ILE A 189 12.80 9.88 1.38
N VAL A 190 13.18 9.17 2.45
CA VAL A 190 12.62 9.41 3.79
C VAL A 190 12.95 10.82 4.27
N LYS A 191 14.17 11.29 4.02
CA LYS A 191 14.58 12.67 4.33
C LYS A 191 13.78 13.71 3.55
N ALA A 192 13.52 13.48 2.25
CA ALA A 192 12.69 14.35 1.44
C ALA A 192 11.24 14.38 1.97
N CYS A 193 10.66 13.22 2.30
CA CYS A 193 9.34 13.14 2.93
C CYS A 193 9.28 13.87 4.28
N GLN A 194 10.29 13.70 5.15
CA GLN A 194 10.38 14.42 6.43
C GLN A 194 10.45 15.93 6.25
N TYR A 195 11.20 16.40 5.24
CA TYR A 195 11.23 17.82 4.91
C TYR A 195 9.84 18.33 4.49
N LEU A 196 9.15 17.60 3.61
CA LEU A 196 7.79 17.96 3.17
C LEU A 196 6.80 17.98 4.33
N LEU A 197 6.89 17.06 5.29
CA LEU A 197 6.03 17.03 6.46
C LEU A 197 6.06 18.31 7.30
N THR A 198 7.09 19.15 7.18
CA THR A 198 7.16 20.43 7.90
C THR A 198 6.18 21.49 7.39
N ASP A 199 5.69 21.35 6.15
CA ASP A 199 4.81 22.35 5.50
C ASP A 199 3.72 21.68 4.63
N LEU A 200 3.10 20.63 5.16
CA LEU A 200 1.98 19.94 4.52
C LEU A 200 0.67 20.12 5.30
N ARG A 201 -0.42 20.20 4.54
CA ARG A 201 -1.78 20.05 5.09
C ARG A 201 -2.00 18.61 5.56
N ALA A 202 -3.02 18.40 6.40
CA ALA A 202 -3.34 17.10 7.00
C ALA A 202 -3.41 15.95 5.97
N GLU A 203 -3.98 16.17 4.78
CA GLU A 203 -4.06 15.19 3.69
C GLU A 203 -2.66 14.71 3.23
N GLY A 204 -1.71 15.63 3.07
CA GLY A 204 -0.34 15.32 2.70
C GLY A 204 0.42 14.59 3.81
N VAL A 205 0.17 14.96 5.07
CA VAL A 205 0.72 14.26 6.25
C VAL A 205 0.22 12.81 6.28
N VAL A 206 -1.08 12.60 6.05
CA VAL A 206 -1.68 11.26 5.97
C VAL A 206 -1.07 10.45 4.84
N LEU A 207 -0.87 11.05 3.65
CA LEU A 207 -0.27 10.39 2.49
C LEU A 207 1.15 9.88 2.78
N ILE A 208 2.02 10.74 3.33
CA ILE A 208 3.40 10.35 3.66
C ILE A 208 3.44 9.27 4.75
N ASN A 209 2.60 9.39 5.78
CA ASN A 209 2.56 8.39 6.85
C ASN A 209 2.03 7.03 6.38
N ARG A 210 1.08 7.01 5.43
CA ARG A 210 0.64 5.80 4.73
C ARG A 210 1.74 5.17 3.89
N PHE A 211 2.56 5.99 3.25
CA PHE A 211 3.76 5.51 2.57
C PHE A 211 4.74 4.86 3.57
N PHE A 212 5.00 5.50 4.72
CA PHE A 212 5.84 4.90 5.76
C PHE A 212 5.28 3.61 6.36
N LEU A 213 3.96 3.51 6.52
CA LEU A 213 3.30 2.24 6.88
C LEU A 213 3.58 1.15 5.85
N THR A 214 3.58 1.49 4.57
CA THR A 214 3.92 0.52 3.51
C THR A 214 5.36 0.03 3.65
N LEU A 215 6.31 0.91 4.01
CA LEU A 215 7.70 0.48 4.27
C LEU A 215 7.78 -0.49 5.46
N LEU A 216 7.07 -0.17 6.55
CA LEU A 216 6.99 -1.02 7.74
C LEU A 216 6.33 -2.38 7.46
N GLN A 217 5.44 -2.45 6.47
CA GLN A 217 4.80 -3.69 6.04
C GLN A 217 5.71 -4.52 5.13
N ALA A 218 6.33 -3.91 4.12
CA ALA A 218 7.12 -4.61 3.12
C ALA A 218 8.51 -5.05 3.63
N ALA A 219 9.15 -4.24 4.47
CA ALA A 219 10.51 -4.47 4.95
C ALA A 219 10.68 -4.06 6.43
N PRO A 220 9.94 -4.67 7.37
CA PRO A 220 9.77 -4.19 8.75
C PRO A 220 11.09 -3.88 9.48
N LYS A 221 12.06 -4.81 9.44
CA LYS A 221 13.35 -4.63 10.13
C LYS A 221 14.11 -3.41 9.60
N TYR A 222 14.26 -3.33 8.28
CA TYR A 222 14.98 -2.22 7.65
C TYR A 222 14.23 -0.89 7.80
N ALA A 223 12.90 -0.90 7.62
CA ALA A 223 12.07 0.28 7.71
C ALA A 223 12.05 0.88 9.13
N ILE A 224 12.07 0.05 10.17
CA ILE A 224 12.16 0.53 11.56
C ILE A 224 13.49 1.27 11.80
N GLU A 225 14.60 0.72 11.32
CA GLU A 225 15.92 1.38 11.41
C GLU A 225 15.94 2.68 10.60
N LEU A 226 15.45 2.64 9.37
CA LEU A 226 15.41 3.79 8.45
C LEU A 226 14.55 4.94 9.00
N LEU A 227 13.39 4.63 9.58
CA LEU A 227 12.44 5.60 10.09
C LEU A 227 12.72 6.01 11.54
N ARG A 228 13.72 5.44 12.21
CA ARG A 228 13.98 5.64 13.64
C ARG A 228 13.94 7.11 14.10
N PRO A 229 14.57 8.08 13.40
CA PRO A 229 14.49 9.48 13.80
C PRO A 229 13.06 10.04 13.78
N TYR A 230 12.27 9.64 12.78
CA TYR A 230 10.88 10.08 12.61
C TYR A 230 9.92 9.41 13.58
N LEU A 231 10.15 8.14 13.95
CA LEU A 231 9.31 7.43 14.90
C LEU A 231 9.19 8.18 16.24
N LEU A 232 10.27 8.78 16.72
CA LEU A 232 10.24 9.60 17.93
C LEU A 232 9.31 10.81 17.78
N GLU A 233 9.28 11.45 16.61
CA GLU A 233 8.36 12.54 16.32
C GLU A 233 6.92 12.04 16.27
N VAL A 234 6.64 10.91 15.59
CA VAL A 234 5.29 10.32 15.53
C VAL A 234 4.74 10.05 16.93
N PHE A 235 5.56 9.44 17.81
CA PHE A 235 5.17 9.19 19.20
C PHE A 235 4.87 10.49 19.95
N ARG A 236 5.72 11.52 19.80
CA ARG A 236 5.51 12.84 20.42
C ARG A 236 4.24 13.52 19.91
N HIS A 237 3.98 13.50 18.61
CA HIS A 237 2.77 14.10 18.03
C HIS A 237 1.51 13.37 18.52
N TYR A 238 1.52 12.03 18.56
CA TYR A 238 0.40 11.27 19.10
C TYR A 238 0.19 11.54 20.62
N TYR A 239 1.28 11.68 21.38
CA TYR A 239 1.26 12.08 22.78
C TYR A 239 0.78 13.53 23.00
N GLN A 240 1.04 14.46 22.10
CA GLN A 240 0.59 15.85 22.23
C GLN A 240 -0.86 16.03 21.79
N GLN A 241 -1.33 15.17 20.89
CA GLN A 241 -2.51 15.31 20.03
C GLN A 241 -2.39 16.42 19.01
N THR A 242 -2.81 16.06 17.80
CA THR A 242 -3.13 17.00 16.73
C THR A 242 -4.65 17.11 16.63
N ASP A 243 -5.15 18.23 16.12
CA ASP A 243 -6.59 18.46 15.94
C ASP A 243 -7.19 17.66 14.78
N PHE A 244 -6.40 16.81 14.10
CA PHE A 244 -6.78 16.10 12.88
C PHE A 244 -6.91 14.59 13.15
N PRO A 245 -8.13 14.04 13.29
CA PRO A 245 -8.34 12.63 13.62
C PRO A 245 -7.69 11.65 12.64
N GLN A 246 -7.71 11.97 11.34
CA GLN A 246 -7.10 11.12 10.30
C GLN A 246 -5.58 11.00 10.48
N VAL A 247 -4.92 12.07 10.94
CA VAL A 247 -3.48 12.06 11.24
C VAL A 247 -3.20 11.23 12.49
N LEU A 248 -4.02 11.37 13.54
CA LEU A 248 -3.89 10.55 14.75
C LEU A 248 -4.08 9.05 14.46
N GLN A 249 -5.01 8.71 13.57
CA GLN A 249 -5.27 7.33 13.17
C GLN A 249 -4.06 6.71 12.46
N VAL A 250 -3.44 7.41 11.51
CA VAL A 250 -2.25 6.88 10.81
C VAL A 250 -1.03 6.80 11.74
N TYR A 251 -0.86 7.76 12.65
CA TYR A 251 0.17 7.66 13.70
C TYR A 251 -0.03 6.45 14.60
N LEU A 252 -1.27 6.18 15.02
CA LEU A 252 -1.59 5.03 15.85
C LEU A 252 -1.30 3.70 15.14
N GLN A 253 -1.59 3.62 13.83
CA GLN A 253 -1.20 2.48 13.01
C GLN A 253 0.32 2.28 12.97
N ILE A 254 1.10 3.36 12.84
CA ILE A 254 2.58 3.30 12.86
C ILE A 254 3.06 2.79 14.22
N LEU A 255 2.53 3.33 15.32
CA LEU A 255 2.84 2.87 16.67
C LEU A 255 2.55 1.37 16.83
N SER A 256 1.37 0.91 16.38
CA SER A 256 0.99 -0.51 16.43
C SER A 256 1.90 -1.40 15.59
N ARG A 257 2.25 -0.97 14.36
CA ARG A 257 3.17 -1.70 13.49
C ARG A 257 4.56 -1.84 14.10
N VAL A 258 5.11 -0.78 14.67
CA VAL A 258 6.40 -0.84 15.36
C VAL A 258 6.33 -1.80 16.56
N LEU A 259 5.26 -1.72 17.35
CA LEU A 259 5.05 -2.60 18.50
C LEU A 259 5.01 -4.09 18.13
N ILE A 260 4.23 -4.45 17.10
CA ILE A 260 4.06 -5.83 16.64
C ILE A 260 5.35 -6.36 16.01
N ASN A 261 6.05 -5.53 15.23
CA ASN A 261 7.24 -5.94 14.50
C ASN A 261 8.50 -5.98 15.40
N ASP A 262 8.62 -5.05 16.34
CA ASP A 262 9.76 -4.92 17.27
C ASP A 262 9.39 -4.17 18.56
N GLN A 263 8.98 -4.94 19.57
CA GLN A 263 8.63 -4.43 20.90
C GLN A 263 9.81 -3.75 21.64
N VAL A 264 11.06 -4.13 21.34
CA VAL A 264 12.24 -3.51 21.93
C VAL A 264 12.39 -2.10 21.39
N THR A 265 12.30 -1.93 20.06
CA THR A 265 12.34 -0.59 19.46
C THR A 265 11.19 0.28 19.94
N PHE A 266 9.97 -0.26 20.03
CA PHE A 266 8.82 0.48 20.59
C PHE A 266 9.15 1.03 21.99
N SER A 267 9.69 0.19 22.86
CA SER A 267 10.05 0.54 24.25
C SER A 267 11.21 1.55 24.30
N CYS A 268 12.21 1.43 23.43
CA CYS A 268 13.30 2.39 23.33
C CYS A 268 12.80 3.78 22.90
N VAL A 269 12.00 3.86 21.83
CA VAL A 269 11.45 5.14 21.33
C VAL A 269 10.57 5.78 22.40
N LEU A 270 9.75 5.00 23.09
CA LEU A 270 8.94 5.46 24.21
C LEU A 270 9.80 6.05 25.34
N GLY A 271 10.93 5.41 25.69
CA GLY A 271 11.89 5.93 26.67
C GLY A 271 12.59 7.22 26.23
N GLU A 272 12.93 7.33 24.94
CA GLU A 272 13.55 8.52 24.32
C GLU A 272 12.64 9.76 24.34
N MET A 273 11.33 9.57 24.54
CA MET A 273 10.39 10.69 24.73
C MET A 273 10.70 11.49 26.01
N GLY A 274 11.29 10.86 27.03
CA GLY A 274 11.64 11.52 28.29
C GLY A 274 10.44 11.88 29.18
N MET A 275 9.26 11.31 28.92
CA MET A 275 8.02 11.57 29.65
C MET A 275 7.62 10.33 30.46
N GLN A 276 7.40 10.49 31.76
CA GLN A 276 7.14 9.37 32.67
C GLN A 276 5.76 8.72 32.43
N ASP A 277 4.79 9.51 31.99
CA ASP A 277 3.41 9.10 31.70
C ASP A 277 3.20 8.73 30.22
N ALA A 278 4.27 8.59 29.43
CA ALA A 278 4.16 8.41 27.98
C ALA A 278 3.32 7.18 27.60
N LEU A 279 3.58 6.03 28.23
CA LEU A 279 2.84 4.80 27.96
C LEU A 279 1.36 4.95 28.32
N GLU A 280 1.10 5.49 29.52
CA GLU A 280 -0.25 5.67 30.04
C GLU A 280 -1.07 6.56 29.12
N ARG A 281 -0.54 7.74 28.78
CA ARG A 281 -1.25 8.69 27.94
C ARG A 281 -1.48 8.17 26.52
N ILE A 282 -0.49 7.51 25.93
CA ILE A 282 -0.63 6.90 24.59
C ILE A 282 -1.67 5.78 24.63
N LEU A 283 -1.60 4.88 25.62
CA LEU A 283 -2.50 3.75 25.74
C LEU A 283 -3.94 4.19 26.00
N THR A 284 -4.18 5.09 26.95
CA THR A 284 -5.53 5.60 27.23
C THR A 284 -6.17 6.19 25.96
N ARG A 285 -5.40 6.94 25.18
CA ARG A 285 -5.87 7.52 23.92
C ARG A 285 -6.07 6.53 22.80
N TRP A 286 -5.23 5.49 22.76
CA TRP A 286 -5.45 4.37 21.86
C TRP A 286 -6.82 3.76 22.12
N LEU A 287 -7.09 3.40 23.38
CA LEU A 287 -8.34 2.77 23.81
C LEU A 287 -9.55 3.68 23.56
N GLU A 288 -9.44 4.98 23.86
CA GLU A 288 -10.49 5.96 23.58
C GLU A 288 -10.69 6.22 22.08
N GLY A 289 -9.66 6.10 21.25
CA GLY A 289 -9.71 6.45 19.83
C GLY A 289 -10.20 5.33 18.92
N MET A 290 -10.13 4.08 19.37
CA MET A 290 -10.28 2.90 18.52
C MET A 290 -11.70 2.70 17.96
N HIS A 291 -12.74 3.14 18.67
CA HIS A 291 -14.13 3.15 18.16
C HIS A 291 -14.34 4.04 16.91
N ARG A 292 -13.39 4.93 16.61
CA ARG A 292 -13.44 5.83 15.44
C ARG A 292 -12.84 5.19 14.18
N VAL A 293 -12.16 4.05 14.32
CA VAL A 293 -11.54 3.33 13.21
C VAL A 293 -12.60 2.48 12.52
N THR A 294 -12.97 2.87 11.31
CA THR A 294 -14.03 2.21 10.51
C THR A 294 -13.51 1.07 9.64
N ARG A 295 -12.25 1.16 9.22
CA ARG A 295 -11.60 0.15 8.40
C ARG A 295 -11.21 -1.06 9.25
N LEU A 296 -11.75 -2.23 8.91
CA LEU A 296 -11.60 -3.45 9.71
C LEU A 296 -10.14 -3.95 9.78
N ASP A 297 -9.39 -3.83 8.68
CA ASP A 297 -7.96 -4.16 8.60
C ASP A 297 -7.13 -3.28 9.55
N GLU A 298 -7.39 -1.98 9.56
CA GLU A 298 -6.75 -1.05 10.48
C GLU A 298 -7.15 -1.34 11.94
N LYS A 299 -8.44 -1.63 12.19
CA LYS A 299 -8.93 -1.97 13.54
C LYS A 299 -8.28 -3.26 14.06
N LYS A 300 -8.17 -4.30 13.22
CA LYS A 300 -7.49 -5.56 13.55
C LYS A 300 -6.00 -5.33 13.84
N LEU A 301 -5.31 -4.53 13.05
CA LEU A 301 -3.91 -4.15 13.32
C LEU A 301 -3.76 -3.53 14.72
N LEU A 302 -4.69 -2.65 15.11
CA LEU A 302 -4.66 -2.04 16.44
C LEU A 302 -4.96 -3.07 17.55
N ALA A 303 -5.92 -3.96 17.34
CA ALA A 303 -6.23 -5.03 18.30
C ALA A 303 -5.06 -6.00 18.49
N LEU A 304 -4.34 -6.36 17.41
CA LEU A 304 -3.10 -7.15 17.48
C LEU A 304 -2.02 -6.44 18.31
N GLY A 305 -1.88 -5.12 18.14
CA GLY A 305 -0.99 -4.28 18.94
C GLY A 305 -1.34 -4.37 20.42
N LEU A 306 -2.61 -4.17 20.78
CA LEU A 306 -3.10 -4.28 22.15
C LEU A 306 -2.91 -5.70 22.72
N CYS A 307 -3.17 -6.76 21.94
CA CYS A 307 -2.92 -8.14 22.36
C CYS A 307 -1.46 -8.36 22.72
N SER A 308 -0.52 -7.80 21.94
CA SER A 308 0.92 -7.93 22.18
C SER A 308 1.39 -7.31 23.51
N LEU A 309 0.63 -6.34 24.03
CA LEU A 309 0.90 -5.70 25.33
C LEU A 309 0.53 -6.60 26.51
N LEU A 310 -0.44 -7.50 26.36
CA LEU A 310 -0.93 -8.35 27.47
C LEU A 310 0.17 -9.26 28.04
N GLY A 311 1.14 -9.67 27.23
CA GLY A 311 2.30 -10.45 27.68
C GLY A 311 3.37 -9.65 28.43
N VAL A 312 3.25 -8.31 28.49
CA VAL A 312 4.27 -7.43 29.08
C VAL A 312 3.96 -7.15 30.54
N SER A 313 4.96 -7.32 31.40
CA SER A 313 4.84 -6.96 32.81
C SER A 313 4.97 -5.46 33.05
N ASN A 314 3.84 -4.75 33.02
CA ASN A 314 3.78 -3.32 33.27
C ASN A 314 2.47 -2.92 33.96
N ASP A 315 2.54 -2.12 35.02
CA ASP A 315 1.36 -1.73 35.79
C ASP A 315 0.38 -0.86 35.00
N VAL A 316 0.86 -0.01 34.09
CA VAL A 316 -0.01 0.80 33.21
C VAL A 316 -0.90 -0.09 32.33
N ILE A 317 -0.37 -1.22 31.87
CA ILE A 317 -1.13 -2.18 31.05
C ILE A 317 -2.18 -2.89 31.91
N TYR A 318 -1.83 -3.24 33.15
CA TYR A 318 -2.76 -3.88 34.09
C TYR A 318 -3.88 -2.93 34.53
N ASP A 319 -3.57 -1.67 34.78
CA ASP A 319 -4.54 -0.65 35.16
C ASP A 319 -5.54 -0.37 34.04
N ASN A 320 -5.10 -0.50 32.78
CA ASN A 320 -5.95 -0.34 31.59
C ASN A 320 -6.48 -1.66 31.00
N PHE A 321 -6.34 -2.78 31.72
CA PHE A 321 -6.67 -4.12 31.21
C PHE A 321 -8.11 -4.23 30.70
N ALA A 322 -9.07 -3.65 31.43
CA ALA A 322 -10.47 -3.70 31.03
C ALA A 322 -10.71 -3.03 29.67
N GLY A 323 -10.16 -1.84 29.45
CA GLY A 323 -10.29 -1.14 28.17
C GLY A 323 -9.58 -1.88 27.02
N ILE A 324 -8.44 -2.51 27.29
CA ILE A 324 -7.73 -3.36 26.31
C ILE A 324 -8.64 -4.52 25.87
N VAL A 325 -9.18 -5.28 26.83
CA VAL A 325 -10.02 -6.44 26.57
C VAL A 325 -11.30 -6.05 25.83
N THR A 326 -11.94 -4.95 26.22
CA THR A 326 -13.13 -4.43 25.53
C THR A 326 -12.83 -4.15 24.06
N ASN A 327 -11.78 -3.39 23.76
CA ASN A 327 -11.43 -3.04 22.37
C ASN A 327 -11.06 -4.26 21.51
N ILE A 328 -10.36 -5.24 22.08
CA ILE A 328 -10.05 -6.48 21.36
C ILE A 328 -11.33 -7.28 21.10
N THR A 329 -12.23 -7.37 22.08
CA THR A 329 -13.50 -8.12 21.97
C THR A 329 -14.43 -7.48 20.94
N GLU A 330 -14.59 -6.16 20.98
CA GLU A 330 -15.35 -5.42 19.96
C GLU A 330 -14.77 -5.65 18.56
N THR A 331 -13.44 -5.67 18.43
CA THR A 331 -12.80 -5.96 17.14
C THR A 331 -13.07 -7.39 16.69
N LEU A 332 -13.03 -8.38 17.60
CA LEU A 332 -13.38 -9.77 17.29
C LEU A 332 -14.81 -9.88 16.78
N ASN A 333 -15.76 -9.18 17.40
CA ASN A 333 -17.15 -9.14 16.95
C ASN A 333 -17.28 -8.54 15.55
N ASP A 334 -16.52 -7.49 15.23
CA ASP A 334 -16.63 -6.82 13.93
C ASP A 334 -16.02 -7.63 12.77
N ILE A 335 -14.95 -8.40 13.02
CA ILE A 335 -14.19 -9.09 11.96
C ILE A 335 -14.53 -10.57 11.82
N THR A 336 -15.24 -11.15 12.79
CA THR A 336 -15.53 -12.60 12.76
C THR A 336 -16.85 -12.85 12.04
N ASN A 337 -16.78 -13.65 10.97
CA ASN A 337 -17.95 -14.20 10.32
C ASN A 337 -18.26 -15.59 10.89
N GLU A 338 -19.53 -15.91 11.02
CA GLU A 338 -19.99 -17.26 11.35
C GLU A 338 -20.39 -17.98 10.08
N ASP A 339 -19.77 -19.13 9.83
CA ASP A 339 -20.19 -20.03 8.77
C ASP A 339 -21.60 -20.55 9.07
N GLU A 340 -22.56 -20.29 8.16
CA GLU A 340 -23.96 -20.66 8.34
C GLU A 340 -24.19 -22.19 8.43
N GLN A 341 -23.28 -22.99 7.88
CA GLN A 341 -23.40 -24.45 7.82
C GLN A 341 -22.71 -25.14 9.00
N THR A 342 -21.54 -24.66 9.40
CA THR A 342 -20.74 -25.28 10.47
C THR A 342 -20.82 -24.54 11.80
N GLY A 343 -21.37 -23.32 11.83
CA GLY A 343 -21.31 -22.42 12.98
C GLY A 343 -19.88 -22.03 13.35
N ALA A 344 -18.95 -22.16 12.40
CA ALA A 344 -17.54 -21.93 12.67
C ALA A 344 -17.23 -20.43 12.59
N LYS A 345 -16.66 -19.89 13.67
CA LYS A 345 -16.20 -18.51 13.75
C LYS A 345 -14.87 -18.34 13.02
N ALA A 346 -14.88 -17.66 11.87
CA ALA A 346 -13.73 -17.38 11.03
C ALA A 346 -13.39 -15.89 11.01
N ASP A 347 -12.11 -15.57 11.17
CA ASP A 347 -11.60 -14.20 11.06
C ASP A 347 -11.56 -13.81 9.58
N SER A 348 -12.48 -12.94 9.16
CA SER A 348 -12.70 -12.58 7.74
C SER A 348 -11.52 -11.87 7.08
N LEU A 349 -10.55 -11.39 7.87
CA LEU A 349 -9.39 -10.66 7.39
C LEU A 349 -8.13 -11.53 7.27
N VAL A 350 -8.20 -12.79 7.66
CA VAL A 350 -7.13 -13.77 7.41
C VAL A 350 -7.23 -14.22 5.95
N LEU A 351 -6.11 -14.17 5.23
CA LEU A 351 -6.08 -14.56 3.82
C LEU A 351 -6.49 -16.01 3.63
N SER A 352 -7.44 -16.20 2.74
CA SER A 352 -7.96 -17.47 2.26
C SER A 352 -8.15 -17.37 0.74
N ASP A 353 -8.43 -18.49 0.08
CA ASP A 353 -8.71 -18.48 -1.36
C ASP A 353 -10.00 -17.69 -1.69
N GLU A 354 -10.88 -17.43 -0.72
CA GLU A 354 -12.19 -16.79 -0.91
C GLU A 354 -12.15 -15.25 -0.81
N ASN A 355 -11.25 -14.68 0.01
CA ASN A 355 -11.19 -13.24 0.30
C ASN A 355 -9.90 -12.58 -0.21
N GLN A 356 -9.11 -13.31 -1.00
CA GLN A 356 -7.81 -12.84 -1.45
C GLN A 356 -7.90 -11.58 -2.31
N ASP A 357 -8.90 -11.51 -3.19
CA ASP A 357 -9.03 -10.39 -4.13
C ASP A 357 -9.38 -9.11 -3.38
N ASP A 358 -10.32 -9.17 -2.44
CA ASP A 358 -10.70 -8.04 -1.58
C ASP A 358 -9.51 -7.54 -0.74
N ILE A 359 -8.75 -8.45 -0.15
CA ILE A 359 -7.58 -8.09 0.68
C ILE A 359 -6.47 -7.50 -0.19
N CYS A 360 -6.22 -8.03 -1.39
CA CYS A 360 -5.20 -7.49 -2.27
C CYS A 360 -5.53 -6.06 -2.74
N VAL A 361 -6.82 -5.76 -2.97
CA VAL A 361 -7.30 -4.40 -3.26
C VAL A 361 -7.07 -3.46 -2.08
N THR A 362 -7.28 -3.90 -0.83
CA THR A 362 -6.98 -3.07 0.35
C THR A 362 -5.50 -2.73 0.50
N LEU A 363 -4.61 -3.50 -0.15
CA LEU A 363 -3.15 -3.41 -0.07
C LEU A 363 -2.49 -2.59 -1.19
N LEU A 364 -3.26 -2.03 -2.13
CA LEU A 364 -2.78 -1.12 -3.18
C LEU A 364 -2.38 0.26 -2.63
N GLY A 365 -1.65 0.22 -1.51
CA GLY A 365 -0.86 1.31 -0.99
C GLY A 365 -1.63 2.35 -0.24
N TYR A 366 -2.65 1.99 0.55
CA TYR A 366 -3.47 3.01 1.20
C TYR A 366 -4.02 4.08 0.21
N GLY A 367 -4.24 3.69 -1.05
CA GLY A 367 -4.71 4.55 -2.14
C GLY A 367 -3.62 5.14 -3.04
N PHE A 368 -2.44 4.53 -3.15
CA PHE A 368 -1.41 4.95 -4.12
C PHE A 368 -1.64 4.38 -5.52
N VAL A 369 -2.29 3.22 -5.61
CA VAL A 369 -2.58 2.59 -6.89
C VAL A 369 -4.09 2.37 -7.01
N ASP A 370 -4.64 2.74 -8.15
CA ASP A 370 -6.05 2.55 -8.45
C ASP A 370 -6.33 1.04 -8.64
N PRO A 371 -7.22 0.44 -7.82
CA PRO A 371 -7.65 -0.95 -7.98
C PRO A 371 -8.18 -1.29 -9.37
N ASP A 372 -8.84 -0.33 -10.03
CA ASP A 372 -9.41 -0.55 -11.36
C ASP A 372 -8.32 -0.64 -12.44
N VAL A 373 -7.08 -0.23 -12.13
CA VAL A 373 -5.94 -0.18 -13.05
C VAL A 373 -5.00 -1.38 -12.87
N VAL A 374 -5.03 -2.06 -11.72
CA VAL A 374 -4.18 -3.23 -11.46
C VAL A 374 -4.98 -4.50 -11.69
N HIS A 375 -4.78 -5.08 -12.86
CA HIS A 375 -5.32 -6.39 -13.17
C HIS A 375 -4.59 -7.50 -12.39
N ASP A 376 -5.34 -8.54 -12.01
CA ASP A 376 -4.84 -9.69 -11.25
C ASP A 376 -3.70 -10.44 -11.95
N GLU A 377 -3.58 -10.27 -13.27
CA GLU A 377 -2.54 -10.86 -14.10
C GLU A 377 -1.18 -10.13 -14.03
N THR A 378 -1.12 -8.94 -13.44
CA THR A 378 0.13 -8.17 -13.39
C THR A 378 1.13 -8.79 -12.40
N PRO A 379 2.44 -8.77 -12.71
CA PRO A 379 3.48 -9.17 -11.75
C PRO A 379 3.42 -8.38 -10.44
N HIS A 380 3.00 -7.12 -10.48
CA HIS A 380 2.82 -6.29 -9.28
C HIS A 380 1.74 -6.81 -8.35
N TYR A 381 0.58 -7.20 -8.88
CA TYR A 381 -0.47 -7.83 -8.09
C TYR A 381 0.05 -9.04 -7.31
N GLY A 382 0.82 -9.92 -7.98
CA GLY A 382 1.48 -11.06 -7.33
C GLY A 382 2.43 -10.66 -6.19
N ARG A 383 3.12 -9.51 -6.31
CA ARG A 383 3.99 -8.97 -5.26
C ARG A 383 3.20 -8.40 -4.09
N CYS A 384 2.13 -7.64 -4.35
CA CYS A 384 1.20 -7.17 -3.33
C CYS A 384 0.68 -8.35 -2.51
N ARG A 385 0.14 -9.38 -3.18
CA ARG A 385 -0.32 -10.63 -2.55
C ARG A 385 0.77 -11.26 -1.67
N SER A 386 2.00 -11.37 -2.18
CA SER A 386 3.11 -11.95 -1.42
C SER A 386 3.44 -11.17 -0.14
N ILE A 387 3.19 -9.86 -0.10
CA ILE A 387 3.38 -9.05 1.10
C ILE A 387 2.24 -9.31 2.09
N CYS A 388 0.98 -9.39 1.62
CA CYS A 388 -0.16 -9.72 2.48
C CYS A 388 0.04 -11.06 3.19
N MET A 389 0.55 -12.07 2.48
CA MET A 389 0.83 -13.41 3.01
C MET A 389 1.90 -13.44 4.12
N ARG A 390 2.57 -12.31 4.39
CA ARG A 390 3.56 -12.16 5.46
C ARG A 390 3.13 -11.13 6.50
N ASP A 391 2.06 -10.39 6.25
CA ASP A 391 1.57 -9.34 7.13
C ASP A 391 0.81 -9.95 8.32
N PRO A 392 1.19 -9.63 9.58
CA PRO A 392 0.47 -10.05 10.77
C PRO A 392 -1.05 -9.83 10.71
N THR A 393 -1.53 -8.75 10.11
CA THR A 393 -2.96 -8.42 10.00
C THR A 393 -3.73 -9.46 9.21
N HIS A 394 -3.08 -10.10 8.23
CA HIS A 394 -3.71 -11.03 7.29
C HIS A 394 -3.31 -12.49 7.50
N VAL A 395 -2.36 -12.75 8.40
CA VAL A 395 -1.86 -14.09 8.71
C VAL A 395 -2.27 -14.53 10.11
N ILE A 396 -2.35 -13.59 11.06
CA ILE A 396 -2.68 -13.91 12.45
C ILE A 396 -4.21 -13.92 12.63
N VAL A 397 -4.72 -15.05 13.11
CA VAL A 397 -6.09 -15.18 13.61
C VAL A 397 -6.17 -14.48 14.98
N LEU A 398 -6.97 -13.42 15.09
CA LEU A 398 -6.97 -12.57 16.29
C LEU A 398 -7.39 -13.34 17.55
N LYS A 399 -8.41 -14.22 17.47
CA LYS A 399 -8.88 -15.01 18.63
C LYS A 399 -7.81 -15.94 19.19
N ASP A 400 -7.04 -16.59 18.32
CA ASP A 400 -6.01 -17.55 18.72
C ASP A 400 -4.82 -16.80 19.33
N TYR A 401 -4.48 -15.64 18.77
CA TYR A 401 -3.45 -14.78 19.34
C TYR A 401 -3.84 -14.24 20.71
N LEU A 402 -5.08 -13.76 20.87
CA LEU A 402 -5.61 -13.34 22.17
C LEU A 402 -5.55 -14.48 23.19
N GLN A 403 -6.02 -15.68 22.83
CA GLN A 403 -5.98 -16.86 23.70
C GLN A 403 -4.57 -17.14 24.22
N ASN A 404 -3.58 -17.10 23.33
CA ASN A 404 -2.17 -17.31 23.68
C ASN A 404 -1.66 -16.22 24.62
N GLN A 405 -1.97 -14.95 24.35
CA GLN A 405 -1.54 -13.83 25.19
C GLN A 405 -2.16 -13.87 26.59
N LEU A 406 -3.43 -14.26 26.72
CA LEU A 406 -4.08 -14.45 28.02
C LEU A 406 -3.41 -15.58 28.84
N VAL A 407 -3.03 -16.68 28.19
CA VAL A 407 -2.29 -17.78 28.85
C VAL A 407 -0.91 -17.31 29.32
N VAL A 408 -0.17 -16.60 28.47
CA VAL A 408 1.14 -16.03 28.83
C VAL A 408 1.02 -15.06 30.00
N MET A 409 0.04 -14.17 29.95
CA MET A 409 -0.23 -13.20 31.02
C MET A 409 -0.52 -13.92 32.34
N LYS A 410 -1.47 -14.88 32.35
CA LYS A 410 -1.84 -15.66 33.54
C LYS A 410 -0.63 -16.39 34.15
N ASN A 411 0.23 -16.96 33.33
CA ASN A 411 1.44 -17.64 33.78
C ASN A 411 2.46 -16.65 34.38
N THR A 412 2.52 -15.43 33.85
CA THR A 412 3.46 -14.39 34.29
C THR A 412 3.04 -13.75 35.61
N ILE A 413 1.75 -13.40 35.76
CA ILE A 413 1.25 -12.67 36.93
C ILE A 413 0.64 -13.54 38.03
N GLY A 414 0.40 -14.82 37.72
CA GLY A 414 -0.26 -15.77 38.62
C GLY A 414 -1.79 -15.71 38.58
N ALA A 415 -2.42 -16.83 38.94
CA ALA A 415 -3.87 -17.02 38.81
C ALA A 415 -4.71 -16.02 39.63
N GLU A 416 -4.29 -15.66 40.84
CA GLU A 416 -5.04 -14.70 41.66
C GLU A 416 -5.06 -13.29 41.08
N ARG A 417 -3.90 -12.78 40.62
CA ARG A 417 -3.82 -11.44 40.03
C ARG A 417 -4.58 -11.40 38.72
N TYR A 418 -4.46 -12.46 37.91
CA TYR A 418 -5.24 -12.62 36.69
C TYR A 418 -6.76 -12.63 36.95
N GLN A 419 -7.24 -13.36 37.97
CA GLN A 419 -8.65 -13.35 38.37
C GLN A 419 -9.14 -11.94 38.74
N ARG A 420 -8.32 -11.17 39.48
CA ARG A 420 -8.65 -9.77 39.83
C ARG A 420 -8.74 -8.87 38.62
N LEU A 421 -7.81 -8.99 37.66
CA LEU A 421 -7.87 -8.23 36.41
C LEU A 421 -9.11 -8.61 35.58
N MET A 422 -9.41 -9.89 35.46
CA MET A 422 -10.64 -10.33 34.78
C MET A 422 -11.90 -9.79 35.47
N SER A 423 -11.90 -9.64 36.79
CA SER A 423 -13.04 -9.06 37.52
C SER A 423 -13.24 -7.55 37.32
N SER A 424 -12.24 -6.83 36.78
CA SER A 424 -12.41 -5.41 36.42
C SER A 424 -13.07 -5.21 35.06
N VAL A 425 -13.16 -6.27 34.24
CA VAL A 425 -13.85 -6.26 32.94
C VAL A 425 -15.36 -6.39 33.17
N GLU A 426 -16.15 -5.64 32.40
CA GLU A 426 -17.61 -5.75 32.44
C GLU A 426 -18.09 -7.15 32.06
N LEU A 427 -19.12 -7.65 32.77
CA LEU A 427 -19.62 -9.01 32.61
C LEU A 427 -20.12 -9.31 31.18
N HIS A 428 -20.69 -8.31 30.49
CA HIS A 428 -21.15 -8.47 29.12
C HIS A 428 -19.99 -8.71 28.15
N ILE A 429 -18.90 -7.93 28.28
CA ILE A 429 -17.69 -8.10 27.49
C ILE A 429 -17.04 -9.46 27.75
N LEU A 430 -17.00 -9.91 29.01
CA LEU A 430 -16.50 -11.26 29.33
C LEU A 430 -17.35 -12.37 28.69
N LYS A 431 -18.67 -12.18 28.59
CA LYS A 431 -19.55 -13.12 27.90
C LYS A 431 -19.23 -13.19 26.42
N GLU A 432 -19.17 -12.05 25.74
CA GLU A 432 -18.81 -11.99 24.31
C GLU A 432 -17.42 -12.59 24.06
N MET A 433 -16.42 -12.19 24.86
CA MET A 433 -15.06 -12.73 24.75
C MET A 433 -15.02 -14.24 24.96
N SER A 434 -15.86 -14.80 25.83
CA SER A 434 -15.92 -16.25 26.08
C SER A 434 -16.41 -17.07 24.89
N GLU A 435 -17.06 -16.44 23.91
CA GLU A 435 -17.44 -17.10 22.66
C GLU A 435 -16.24 -17.31 21.71
N PHE A 436 -15.15 -16.58 21.93
CA PHE A 436 -13.94 -16.67 21.10
C PHE A 436 -12.79 -17.38 21.80
N VAL A 437 -12.64 -17.20 23.13
CA VAL A 437 -11.49 -17.71 23.90
C VAL A 437 -11.90 -18.28 25.26
N VAL A 438 -11.09 -19.21 25.78
CA VAL A 438 -11.21 -19.75 27.12
C VAL A 438 -10.62 -18.77 28.13
N LEU A 439 -11.48 -18.17 28.96
CA LEU A 439 -11.11 -17.14 29.94
C LEU A 439 -10.19 -17.66 31.05
N GLY A 440 -10.33 -18.93 31.45
CA GLY A 440 -9.49 -19.54 32.49
C GLY A 440 -9.68 -18.95 33.90
N ILE A 441 -10.89 -18.44 34.19
CA ILE A 441 -11.32 -17.89 35.49
C ILE A 441 -12.47 -18.69 36.09
N GLU A 442 -12.61 -18.67 37.41
CA GLU A 442 -13.85 -19.14 38.06
C GLU A 442 -14.96 -18.15 37.73
N GLN A 443 -15.87 -18.54 36.84
CA GLN A 443 -16.99 -17.69 36.44
C GLN A 443 -17.99 -17.59 37.60
N PRO A 444 -18.50 -16.38 37.94
CA PRO A 444 -19.63 -16.26 38.84
C PRO A 444 -20.84 -16.99 38.22
N ALA A 445 -21.62 -17.69 39.06
CA ALA A 445 -22.75 -18.50 38.62
C ALA A 445 -23.70 -17.70 37.70
N GLY A 446 -23.72 -18.03 36.39
CA GLY A 446 -24.54 -17.33 35.38
C GLY A 446 -23.87 -17.07 34.01
N VAL A 447 -22.63 -17.53 33.80
CA VAL A 447 -21.89 -17.39 32.52
C VAL A 447 -21.67 -18.74 31.82
N ALA A 448 -22.22 -19.83 32.34
CA ALA A 448 -22.24 -21.10 31.63
C ALA A 448 -23.14 -20.98 30.39
N ALA A 449 -22.56 -21.29 29.24
CA ALA A 449 -23.13 -21.27 27.89
C ALA A 449 -24.61 -21.68 27.83
N GLN A 450 -25.40 -20.86 27.12
CA GLN A 450 -26.49 -21.35 26.27
C GLN A 450 -26.01 -21.32 24.84
#